data_AF-A0A285E6H3-F1
#
_entry.id   AF-A0A285E6H3-F1
#
_cell.length_a   1.000
_cell.length_b   1.000
_cell.length_c   1.000
_cell.angle_alpha   90.00
_cell.angle_beta   90.00
_cell.angle_gamma   90.00
#
_symmetry.space_group_name_H-M   'P 1'
#
loop_
_entity.id
_entity.type
_entity.pdbx_description
1 polymer ?
#
loop_
_entity_poly.entity_id
_entity_poly.type
_entity_poly.pdbx_seq_one_letter_code
_entity_poly.pdbx_strand_id
1 'polypeptide(L)'
;MIKLTVLYDRPSDVEAFEAYYMANHVPLARKVPGLNDIEVTLFQPGPDGSLPKYHLMAELTFDDPATMQAGLASEEGKALGADVANFPGTTSATHLVGIVA
;
A
#
# COMPACT_ATOMS: atom_id res chain seq x y z
N MET A 1 11.29 7.44 12.76
CA MET A 1 10.80 7.00 11.43
C MET A 1 9.29 7.18 11.40
N ILE A 2 8.76 7.58 10.25
CA ILE A 2 7.32 7.67 9.99
C ILE A 2 6.91 6.55 9.04
N LYS A 3 5.68 6.07 9.17
CA LYS A 3 5.13 5.01 8.31
C LYS A 3 3.78 5.45 7.76
N LEU A 4 3.61 5.33 6.44
CA LEU A 4 2.32 5.37 5.76
C LEU A 4 1.83 3.92 5.63
N THR A 5 0.74 3.60 6.32
CA THR A 5 0.07 2.31 6.24
C THR A 5 -1.19 2.44 5.38
N VAL A 6 -1.32 1.59 4.37
CA VAL A 6 -2.50 1.51 3.50
C VAL A 6 -3.15 0.15 3.67
N LEU A 7 -4.43 0.14 4.06
CA LEU A 7 -5.23 -1.07 4.25
C LEU A 7 -6.27 -1.15 3.14
N TYR A 8 -6.23 -2.22 2.35
CA TYR A 8 -7.19 -2.46 1.28
C TYR A 8 -8.26 -3.45 1.72
N ASP A 9 -9.51 -3.09 1.45
CA ASP A 9 -10.63 -4.03 1.56
C ASP A 9 -10.46 -5.19 0.56
N ARG A 10 -11.21 -6.26 0.77
CA ARG A 10 -11.18 -7.41 -0.14
C ARG A 10 -11.76 -7.03 -1.51
N PRO A 11 -10.98 -7.06 -2.61
CA PRO A 11 -11.50 -6.82 -3.95
C PRO A 11 -12.43 -7.97 -4.39
N SER A 12 -13.26 -7.71 -5.39
CA SER A 12 -14.12 -8.74 -5.99
C SER A 12 -13.35 -9.81 -6.77
N ASP A 13 -12.14 -9.49 -7.23
CA ASP A 13 -11.22 -10.40 -7.92
C ASP A 13 -9.84 -10.32 -7.24
N VAL A 14 -9.63 -11.21 -6.28
CA VAL A 14 -8.45 -11.21 -5.41
C VAL A 14 -7.19 -11.63 -6.15
N GLU A 15 -7.26 -12.66 -6.97
CA GLU A 15 -6.09 -13.19 -7.67
C GLU A 15 -5.55 -12.16 -8.68
N ALA A 16 -6.45 -11.53 -9.45
CA ALA A 16 -6.06 -10.48 -10.38
C ALA A 16 -5.50 -9.25 -9.65
N PHE A 17 -6.12 -8.86 -8.54
CA PHE A 17 -5.64 -7.75 -7.71
C PHE A 17 -4.23 -8.01 -7.18
N GLU A 18 -3.99 -9.15 -6.52
CA GLU A 18 -2.69 -9.50 -5.95
C GLU A 18 -1.60 -9.55 -7.02
N ALA A 19 -1.88 -10.20 -8.16
CA ALA A 19 -0.94 -10.27 -9.27
C ALA A 19 -0.59 -8.89 -9.82
N TYR A 20 -1.59 -8.03 -10.03
CA TYR A 20 -1.37 -6.66 -10.48
C TYR A 20 -0.58 -5.83 -9.47
N TYR A 21 -0.99 -5.89 -8.20
CA TYR A 21 -0.41 -5.12 -7.10
C TYR A 21 1.08 -5.40 -6.95
N MET A 22 1.45 -6.69 -6.93
CA MET A 22 2.86 -7.10 -6.78
C MET A 22 3.69 -6.81 -8.03
N ALA A 23 3.14 -7.01 -9.22
CA ALA A 23 3.89 -6.85 -10.47
C ALA A 23 4.01 -5.39 -10.96
N ASN A 24 3.08 -4.51 -10.59
CA ASN A 24 3.01 -3.14 -11.09
C ASN A 24 3.10 -2.10 -9.98
N HIS A 25 2.22 -2.19 -8.98
CA HIS A 25 2.08 -1.16 -7.97
C HIS A 25 3.30 -1.09 -7.03
N VAL A 26 3.77 -2.24 -6.52
CA VAL A 26 4.95 -2.29 -5.64
C VAL A 26 6.22 -1.75 -6.33
N PRO A 27 6.55 -2.10 -7.59
CA PRO A 27 7.64 -1.47 -8.31
C PRO A 27 7.51 0.04 -8.48
N LEU A 28 6.29 0.58 -8.64
CA LEU A 28 6.08 2.04 -8.66
C LEU A 28 6.34 2.65 -7.28
N ALA A 29 5.88 2.02 -6.21
CA ALA A 29 6.11 2.51 -4.85
C ALA A 29 7.60 2.61 -4.53
N ARG A 30 8.39 1.61 -4.94
CA ARG A 30 9.85 1.59 -4.77
C ARG A 30 10.59 2.71 -5.50
N LYS A 31 9.96 3.39 -6.46
CA LYS A 31 10.54 4.54 -7.15
C LYS A 31 10.29 5.86 -6.43
N VAL A 32 9.42 5.89 -5.42
CA VAL A 32 9.10 7.11 -4.67
C VAL A 32 10.35 7.62 -3.94
N PRO A 33 10.81 8.86 -4.22
CA PRO A 33 11.98 9.41 -3.56
C PRO A 33 11.80 9.47 -2.04
N GLY A 34 12.84 9.09 -1.30
CA GLY A 34 12.84 9.11 0.17
C GLY A 34 12.12 7.94 0.84
N LEU A 35 11.53 7.00 0.07
CA LEU A 35 11.04 5.74 0.61
C LEU A 35 12.21 4.88 1.06
N ASN A 36 12.24 4.52 2.34
CA ASN A 36 13.26 3.62 2.89
C ASN A 36 12.93 2.16 2.61
N ASP A 37 11.68 1.77 2.83
CA ASP A 37 11.22 0.40 2.63
C ASP A 37 9.72 0.32 2.36
N ILE A 38 9.30 -0.76 1.70
CA ILE A 38 7.91 -1.15 1.54
C ILE A 38 7.72 -2.63 1.93
N GLU A 39 6.86 -2.85 2.90
CA GLU A 39 6.41 -4.18 3.31
C GLU A 39 4.95 -4.37 2.88
N VAL A 40 4.63 -5.56 2.36
CA VAL A 40 3.27 -5.92 1.94
C VAL A 40 2.85 -7.19 2.66
N THR A 41 1.71 -7.12 3.34
CA THR A 41 1.10 -8.24 4.06
C THR A 41 -0.23 -8.61 3.42
N LEU A 42 -0.35 -9.86 2.96
CA LEU A 42 -1.62 -10.45 2.54
C LEU A 42 -2.25 -11.15 3.75
N PHE A 43 -3.37 -10.63 4.24
CA PHE A 43 -4.02 -11.18 5.41
C PHE A 43 -4.71 -12.51 5.09
N GLN A 44 -4.51 -13.46 5.99
CA GLN A 44 -5.13 -14.80 5.96
C GLN A 44 -6.29 -14.87 6.96
N PRO A 45 -7.15 -15.90 6.88
CA PRO A 45 -8.14 -16.15 7.91
C PRO A 45 -7.52 -16.17 9.32
N GLY A 46 -8.26 -15.64 10.29
CA GLY A 46 -7.85 -15.63 11.69
C GLY A 46 -7.83 -17.03 12.30
N PRO A 47 -7.37 -17.17 13.57
CA PRO A 47 -7.37 -18.45 14.28
C PRO A 47 -8.76 -19.10 14.41
N ASP A 48 -9.84 -18.30 14.35
CA ASP A 48 -11.24 -18.74 14.36
C ASP A 48 -11.78 -19.09 12.95
N GLY A 49 -10.94 -18.99 11.92
CA GLY A 49 -11.29 -19.22 10.52
C GLY A 49 -12.05 -18.06 9.86
N SER A 50 -12.31 -16.96 10.57
CA SER A 50 -13.00 -15.81 9.99
C SER A 50 -12.12 -15.07 8.98
N LEU A 51 -12.75 -14.57 7.91
CA LEU A 51 -12.05 -13.74 6.94
C LEU A 51 -11.76 -12.36 7.55
N PRO A 52 -10.55 -11.82 7.32
CA PRO A 52 -10.20 -10.49 7.81
C PRO A 52 -11.01 -9.41 7.06
N LYS A 53 -11.28 -8.29 7.74
CA LYS A 53 -11.91 -7.12 7.11
C LYS A 53 -11.08 -6.61 5.93
N TYR A 54 -9.77 -6.48 6.15
CA TYR A 54 -8.81 -6.04 5.15
C TYR A 54 -8.15 -7.25 4.52
N HIS A 55 -7.89 -7.18 3.23
CA HIS A 55 -7.22 -8.24 2.51
C HIS A 55 -5.71 -8.00 2.39
N LEU A 56 -5.30 -6.75 2.19
CA LEU A 56 -3.90 -6.38 2.02
C LEU A 56 -3.55 -5.18 2.90
N MET A 57 -2.37 -5.20 3.49
CA MET A 57 -1.72 -4.04 4.11
C MET A 57 -0.41 -3.74 3.38
N ALA A 58 -0.18 -2.47 3.04
CA ALA A 58 1.11 -1.98 2.61
C ALA A 58 1.64 -0.98 3.63
N GLU A 59 2.91 -1.09 3.97
CA GLU A 59 3.59 -0.24 4.94
C GLU A 59 4.80 0.40 4.27
N LEU A 60 4.76 1.71 4.10
CA LEU A 60 5.81 2.50 3.46
C LEU A 60 6.53 3.32 4.53
N THR A 61 7.82 3.08 4.72
CA THR A 61 8.61 3.72 5.78
C THR A 61 9.47 4.85 5.23
N PHE A 62 9.48 5.99 5.93
CA PHE A 62 10.30 7.16 5.61
C PHE A 62 11.01 7.64 6.89
N ASP A 63 12.07 8.44 6.72
CA ASP A 63 12.83 8.98 7.85
C ASP A 63 11.97 9.92 8.71
N ASP A 64 11.26 10.84 8.05
CA ASP A 64 10.49 11.91 8.67
C ASP A 64 9.28 12.34 7.81
N PRO A 65 8.33 13.13 8.37
CA PRO A 65 7.14 13.55 7.64
C PRO A 65 7.40 14.42 6.40
N ALA A 66 8.47 15.22 6.40
CA ALA A 66 8.78 16.11 5.28
C ALA A 66 9.28 15.29 4.08
N THR A 67 10.15 14.31 4.33
CA THR A 67 10.62 13.35 3.33
C THR A 67 9.45 12.57 2.71
N MET A 68 8.52 12.08 3.54
CA MET A 68 7.31 11.40 3.07
C MET A 68 6.46 12.31 2.16
N GLN A 69 6.17 13.54 2.59
CA GLN A 69 5.35 14.47 1.80
C GLN A 69 6.02 14.84 0.47
N ALA A 70 7.33 15.09 0.48
CA ALA A 70 8.08 15.41 -0.73
C ALA A 70 8.09 14.23 -1.72
N GLY A 71 8.30 13.01 -1.23
CA GLY A 71 8.24 11.79 -2.04
C GLY A 71 6.87 11.57 -2.68
N LEU A 72 5.80 11.68 -1.89
CA LEU A 72 4.43 11.51 -2.40
C LEU A 72 4.02 12.61 -3.39
N ALA A 73 4.60 13.81 -3.28
CA ALA A 73 4.35 14.93 -4.21
C ALA A 73 5.19 14.87 -5.51
N SER A 74 6.16 13.95 -5.60
CA SER A 74 7.03 13.78 -6.76
C SER A 74 6.26 13.24 -7.98
N GLU A 75 6.92 13.19 -9.14
CA GLU A 75 6.32 12.57 -10.34
C GLU A 75 6.06 11.07 -10.12
N GLU A 76 6.97 10.37 -9.45
CA GLU A 76 6.84 8.96 -9.09
C GLU A 76 5.72 8.74 -8.05
N GLY A 77 5.61 9.61 -7.03
CA GLY A 77 4.52 9.56 -6.05
C GLY A 77 3.15 9.79 -6.68
N LYS A 78 3.04 10.72 -7.64
CA LYS A 78 1.82 10.94 -8.41
C LYS A 78 1.49 9.75 -9.32
N ALA A 79 2.49 9.15 -9.96
CA ALA A 79 2.30 7.96 -10.78
C ALA A 79 1.80 6.78 -9.93
N LEU A 80 2.36 6.59 -8.73
CA LEU A 80 1.88 5.59 -7.77
C LEU A 80 0.41 5.82 -7.40
N GLY A 81 0.04 7.06 -7.05
CA GLY A 81 -1.34 7.40 -6.70
C GLY A 81 -2.33 7.20 -7.85
N ALA A 82 -1.92 7.55 -9.08
CA ALA A 82 -2.75 7.38 -10.28
C ALA A 82 -2.96 5.91 -10.64
N ASP A 83 -1.99 5.04 -10.33
CA ASP A 83 -2.04 3.61 -10.63
C ASP A 83 -3.20 2.87 -9.93
N VAL A 84 -3.71 3.41 -8.82
CA VAL A 84 -4.85 2.84 -8.08
C VAL A 84 -6.08 2.64 -8.97
N ALA A 85 -6.28 3.50 -9.99
CA ALA A 85 -7.40 3.38 -10.93
C ALA A 85 -7.34 2.12 -11.80
N ASN A 86 -6.18 1.47 -11.89
CA ASN A 86 -5.96 0.25 -12.69
C ASN A 86 -6.20 -1.04 -11.90
N PHE A 87 -6.47 -0.95 -10.60
CA PHE A 87 -6.59 -2.13 -9.74
C PHE A 87 -7.75 -3.05 -10.16
N PRO A 88 -7.47 -4.33 -10.46
CA PRO A 88 -8.51 -5.31 -10.74
C PRO A 88 -9.38 -5.56 -9.52
N GLY A 89 -10.70 -5.61 -9.72
CA GLY A 89 -11.66 -5.74 -8.64
C GLY A 89 -11.73 -4.47 -7.79
N THR A 90 -12.86 -3.76 -7.83
CA THR A 90 -13.04 -2.54 -7.03
C THR A 90 -12.75 -2.82 -5.57
N THR A 91 -11.90 -1.99 -4.96
CA THR A 91 -11.58 -2.03 -3.54
C THR A 91 -11.55 -0.61 -2.97
N SER A 92 -11.64 -0.51 -1.64
CA SER A 92 -11.46 0.74 -0.91
C SER A 92 -10.16 0.67 -0.11
N ALA A 93 -9.53 1.82 0.13
CA ALA A 93 -8.28 1.91 0.87
C ALA A 93 -8.39 2.87 2.04
N THR A 94 -7.96 2.42 3.23
CA THR A 94 -7.76 3.28 4.41
C THR A 94 -6.30 3.68 4.50
N HIS A 95 -6.01 4.98 4.61
CA HIS A 95 -4.65 5.50 4.75
C HIS A 95 -4.42 5.98 6.18
N LEU A 96 -3.34 5.54 6.80
CA LEU A 96 -2.94 5.88 8.16
C LEU A 96 -1.49 6.34 8.15
N VAL A 97 -1.19 7.42 8.87
CA VAL A 97 0.18 7.90 9.06
C VAL A 97 0.52 7.80 10.53
N GLY A 98 1.61 7.11 10.86
CA GLY A 98 2.03 6.87 12.24
C GLY A 98 3.53 7.01 12.43
N ILE A 99 3.94 7.29 13.67
CA ILE A 99 5.35 7.27 14.07
C ILE A 99 5.66 5.86 14.59
N VAL A 100 6.77 5.29 14.12
CA VAL A 100 7.27 4.01 14.64
C VAL A 100 8.02 4.28 15.95
N ALA A 101 7.62 3.61 17.02
CA ALA A 101 8.16 3.74 18.38
C ALA A 101 9.27 2.72 18.67
#